data_AF-A4NWK4-F1
#
_entry.id   AF-A4NWK4-F1
#
_cell.length_a   1.000
_cell.length_b   1.000
_cell.length_c   1.000
_cell.angle_alpha   90.00
_cell.angle_beta   90.00
_cell.angle_gamma   90.00
#
_symmetry.space_group_name_H-M   'P 1'
#
loop_
_entity.id
_entity.type
_entity.pdbx_description
1 polymer ?
#
loop_
_entity_poly.entity_id
_entity_poly.type
_entity_poly.pdbx_seq_one_letter_code
_entity_poly.pdbx_strand_id
1 'polypeptide(L)' 'MLAQEGWTMIIVTHEMQFAKDVADRVILMADGYIVEQNTADKFFTCPQHERTKQFLLQAKIPLELDYYI' A
#
# COMPACT_ATOMS: atom_id res chain seq x y z
N MET A 1 -9.45 -6.10 17.32
CA MET A 1 -9.86 -5.25 16.16
C MET A 1 -10.47 -6.17 15.12
N LEU A 2 -11.55 -5.83 14.41
CA LEU A 2 -12.29 -6.76 13.52
C LEU A 2 -11.41 -7.57 12.54
N ALA A 3 -10.29 -7.00 12.08
CA ALA A 3 -9.31 -7.67 11.23
C ALA A 3 -8.66 -8.92 11.88
N GLN A 4 -8.62 -9.01 13.21
CA GLN A 4 -7.97 -10.10 13.96
C GLN A 4 -8.87 -11.33 14.12
N GLU A 5 -10.14 -11.27 13.72
CA GLU A 5 -11.10 -12.37 13.90
C GLU A 5 -11.10 -13.36 12.72
N GLY A 6 -10.17 -13.23 11.76
CA GLY A 6 -10.03 -14.16 10.62
C GLY A 6 -11.03 -13.94 9.48
N TRP A 7 -11.62 -12.75 9.38
CA TRP A 7 -12.59 -12.41 8.34
C TRP A 7 -11.87 -11.90 7.09
N THR A 8 -12.35 -12.27 5.91
CA THR A 8 -11.91 -11.62 4.66
C THR A 8 -12.53 -10.23 4.59
N MET A 9 -11.70 -9.20 4.55
CA MET A 9 -12.13 -7.80 4.49
C MET A 9 -11.63 -7.13 3.22
N ILE A 10 -12.48 -6.30 2.62
CA ILE A 10 -12.09 -5.34 1.59
C ILE A 10 -12.26 -3.96 2.18
N ILE A 11 -11.19 -3.17 2.17
CA ILE A 11 -11.16 -1.83 2.75
C ILE A 11 -10.73 -0.87 1.65
N VAL A 12 -11.51 0.19 1.45
CA VAL A 12 -11.15 1.31 0.58
C VAL A 12 -10.84 2.50 1.49
N THR A 13 -9.59 2.97 1.45
CA THR A 13 -9.13 4.05 2.31
C THR A 13 -8.13 4.95 1.60
N HIS A 14 -8.08 6.20 2.03
CA HIS A 14 -7.02 7.15 1.69
C HIS A 14 -5.95 7.25 2.79
N GLU A 15 -6.16 6.59 3.93
CA GLU A 15 -5.21 6.55 5.04
C GLU A 15 -4.19 5.43 4.82
N MET A 16 -3.05 5.78 4.24
CA MET A 16 -2.03 4.81 3.83
C MET A 16 -1.32 4.12 5.01
N GLN A 17 -1.17 4.81 6.15
CA GLN A 17 -0.60 4.20 7.34
C GLN A 17 -1.48 3.05 7.87
N PHE A 18 -2.81 3.24 7.85
CA PHE A 18 -3.76 2.18 8.21
C PHE A 18 -3.65 0.99 7.25
N ALA A 19 -3.53 1.25 5.94
CA ALA A 19 -3.35 0.20 4.94
C ALA A 19 -2.02 -0.57 5.15
N LYS A 20 -0.94 0.12 5.54
CA LYS A 20 0.35 -0.52 5.89
C LYS A 20 0.22 -1.44 7.09
N ASP A 21 -0.53 -1.02 8.12
CA ASP A 21 -0.59 -1.73 9.40
C ASP A 21 -1.57 -2.92 9.42
N VAL A 22 -2.61 -2.90 8.57
CA VAL A 22 -3.74 -3.83 8.67
C VAL A 22 -3.91 -4.73 7.43
N ALA A 23 -3.44 -4.30 6.26
CA ALA A 23 -3.71 -5.04 5.03
C ALA A 23 -2.66 -6.12 4.75
N ASP A 24 -3.10 -7.31 4.33
CA ASP A 24 -2.20 -8.31 3.77
C ASP A 24 -1.75 -7.92 2.34
N ARG A 25 -2.66 -7.30 1.59
CA ARG A 25 -2.48 -6.94 0.18
C ARG A 25 -3.01 -5.53 -0.07
N VAL A 26 -2.32 -4.79 -0.92
CA VAL A 26 -2.70 -3.43 -1.33
C VAL A 26 -2.88 -3.39 -2.84
N ILE A 27 -3.93 -2.70 -3.28
CA ILE A 27 -4.25 -2.48 -4.68
C ILE A 27 -4.36 -0.97 -4.89
N LEU A 28 -3.52 -0.42 -5.76
CA LEU A 28 -3.66 0.94 -6.25
C LEU A 28 -4.48 0.93 -7.52
N MET A 29 -5.55 1.72 -7.52
CA MET A 29 -6.36 1.96 -8.71
C MET A 29 -6.25 3.42 -9.14
N ALA A 30 -6.11 3.65 -10.45
CA ALA A 30 -6.18 4.99 -11.04
C ALA A 30 -6.82 4.89 -12.43
N ASP A 31 -7.57 5.93 -12.81
CA ASP A 31 -8.18 6.06 -14.15
C ASP A 31 -9.04 4.85 -14.56
N GLY A 32 -9.64 4.16 -13.59
CA GLY A 32 -10.45 2.95 -13.81
C GLY A 32 -9.66 1.65 -13.94
N TYR A 33 -8.33 1.67 -13.79
CA TYR A 33 -7.46 0.50 -13.91
C TYR A 33 -6.75 0.17 -12.59
N ILE A 34 -6.42 -1.11 -12.40
CA ILE A 34 -5.47 -1.53 -11.37
C ILE A 34 -4.07 -1.15 -11.87
N VAL A 35 -3.44 -0.21 -11.18
CA VAL A 35 -2.09 0.29 -11.48
C VAL A 35 -1.04 -0.65 -10.89
N GLU A 36 -1.25 -1.08 -9.65
CA GLU A 36 -0.34 -1.99 -8.95
C GLU A 36 -1.09 -2.80 -7.91
N GLN A 37 -0.68 -4.06 -7.74
CA GLN A 37 -1.20 -4.96 -6.73
C GLN A 37 -0.05 -5.76 -6.13
N ASN A 38 0.17 -5.65 -4.83
CA ASN A 38 1.27 -6.33 -4.13
C ASN A 38 0.91 -6.67 -2.67
N THR A 39 1.79 -7.34 -1.95
CA THR A 39 1.71 -7.38 -0.48
C THR A 39 1.89 -5.97 0.07
N ALA A 40 1.28 -5.66 1.22
CA ALA A 40 1.42 -4.33 1.82
C ALA A 40 2.90 -3.95 2.02
N ASP A 41 3.69 -4.86 2.58
CA ASP A 41 5.14 -4.71 2.76
C ASP A 41 5.85 -4.27 1.47
N LYS A 42 5.72 -5.03 0.37
CA LYS A 42 6.39 -4.69 -0.91
C LYS A 42 5.82 -3.44 -1.57
N PHE A 43 4.52 -3.18 -1.41
CA PHE A 43 3.88 -2.00 -1.96
C PHE A 43 4.48 -0.70 -1.38
N PHE A 44 4.77 -0.68 -0.07
CA PHE A 44 5.32 0.50 0.60
C PHE A 44 6.86 0.59 0.58
N THR A 45 7.57 -0.55 0.51
CA THR A 45 9.06 -0.57 0.52
C THR A 45 9.65 -0.58 -0.88
N CYS A 46 9.08 -1.35 -1.81
CA CYS A 46 9.61 -1.56 -3.16
C CYS A 46 8.50 -1.49 -4.23
N PRO A 47 7.81 -0.34 -4.36
CA PRO A 47 6.79 -0.14 -5.38
C PRO A 47 7.40 -0.28 -6.78
N GLN A 48 6.78 -1.08 -7.63
CA GLN A 48 7.31 -1.38 -8.97
C GLN A 48 6.84 -0.37 -10.01
N HIS A 49 5.63 0.18 -9.86
CA HIS A 49 5.05 1.07 -10.85
C HIS A 49 5.38 2.55 -10.53
N GLU A 50 5.79 3.32 -11.53
CA GLU A 50 6.14 4.75 -11.36
C GLU A 50 4.99 5.57 -10.79
N ARG A 51 3.76 5.28 -11.23
CA ARG A 51 2.53 5.89 -10.68
C ARG A 51 2.36 5.63 -9.18
N THR A 52 2.71 4.43 -8.69
CA THR A 52 2.66 4.08 -7.27
C THR A 52 3.70 4.88 -6.48
N LYS A 53 4.93 4.98 -6.98
CA LYS A 53 5.98 5.81 -6.37
C LYS A 53 5.52 7.27 -6.22
N GLN A 54 4.98 7.85 -7.29
CA GLN A 54 4.45 9.21 -7.27
C GLN A 54 3.33 9.38 -6.25
N PHE A 55 2.42 8.41 -6.17
CA PHE A 55 1.31 8.42 -5.22
C PHE A 55 1.80 8.37 -3.76
N LEU A 56 2.74 7.48 -3.44
CA LEU A 56 3.31 7.35 -2.09
C LEU A 56 4.06 8.61 -1.65
N LEU A 57 4.81 9.24 -2.56
CA LEU A 57 5.47 10.53 -2.30
C LEU A 57 4.46 11.65 -1.97
N GLN A 58 3.35 11.72 -2.71
CA GLN A 58 2.28 12.71 -2.44
C GLN A 58 1.57 12.43 -1.12
N ALA A 59 1.34 11.16 -0.80
CA ALA A 59 0.76 10.71 0.46
C ALA A 59 1.69 10.92 1.67
N LYS A 60 2.91 11.44 1.45
CA LYS A 60 3.96 11.66 2.46
C LYS A 60 4.29 10.39 3.25
N ILE A 61 4.11 9.23 2.62
CA ILE A 61 4.56 7.97 3.19
C ILE A 61 6.08 7.89 2.98
N PRO A 62 6.89 7.80 4.05
CA PRO A 62 8.30 7.53 3.88
C PRO A 62 8.43 6.19 3.16
N LEU A 63 9.03 6.20 1.97
CA LEU A 63 9.56 4.97 1.39
C LEU A 63 10.69 4.54 2.33
N GLU A 64 10.46 3.49 3.12
CA GLU A 64 11.51 2.83 3.89
C GLU A 64 12.45 2.17 2.86
N LEU A 65 13.38 2.98 2.35
CA LEU A 65 14.54 2.53 1.60
C LEU A 65 15.53 1.94 2.61
N ASP A 66 15.21 0.76 3.15
CA ASP A 66 16.15 0.08 4.03
C ASP A 66 17.29 -0.55 3.21
N TYR A 67 18.51 -0.14 3.60
CA TYR A 67 19.82 -0.77 3.40
C TYR A 67 20.56 -0.58 2.07
N TYR A 68 21.19 0.60 1.90
CA TYR A 68 22.51 0.72 1.28
C TYR A 68 23.33 1.90 1.84
N ILE A 69 23.46 2.01 3.17
CA ILE A 69 24.66 2.48 3.90
C ILE A 69 24.74 1.71 5.22
#